data_AF-A0A7W3LSV0-F1
#
_entry.id   AF-A0A7W3LSV0-F1
#
_cell.length_a   1.000
_cell.length_b   1.000
_cell.length_c   1.000
_cell.angle_alpha   90.00
_cell.angle_beta   90.00
_cell.angle_gamma   90.00
#
_symmetry.space_group_name_H-M   'P 1'
#
loop_
_entity.id
_entity.type
_entity.pdbx_description
1 polymer ?
#
loop_
_entity_poly.entity_id
_entity_poly.type
_entity_poly.pdbx_seq_one_letter_code
_entity_poly.pdbx_strand_id
1 'polypeptide(L)'
;MDDRRELAVSLLGPLEVRRGRTPVGLTAGRLRTLLAALALSAGDTVSVKRLALALWGEDFPANARRGVHTYVARLRRVLGPDAVRTMPDGYRLDADPDRIDVLRFRRLLAEAGRARGAAAERAALEEALALWRGPPFEDVDSDWLCASESACLLESYLGAVERRTDLDLAEGRHGEPVAELMELTARHPLRESLWGRLLVALGRCGRQAEALAHYERLRRHLVEELGTEPSAELRHLYDSLLHLGTLPGHQAPAVPERARRRVAVFAGHVVDLARAGGLAGADVGERFAGVCVVPDAAEGKRPFLAVFWKHRQ
;
A
#
# COMPACT_ATOMS: atom_id res chain seq x y z
N MET A 1 18.36 -0.01 -35.80
CA MET A 1 18.13 -0.17 -34.34
C MET A 1 17.05 0.83 -33.98
N ASP A 2 15.93 0.36 -33.44
CA ASP A 2 14.73 1.19 -33.21
C ASP A 2 14.94 2.09 -31.98
N ASP A 3 15.39 3.33 -32.20
CA ASP A 3 15.71 4.33 -31.16
C ASP A 3 14.53 4.59 -30.20
N ARG A 4 13.29 4.28 -30.64
CA ARG A 4 12.07 4.32 -29.82
C ARG A 4 12.12 3.45 -28.58
N ARG A 5 12.85 2.32 -28.65
CA ARG A 5 12.94 1.35 -27.55
C ARG A 5 13.96 1.74 -26.49
N GLU A 6 14.76 2.78 -26.75
CA GLU A 6 15.80 3.21 -25.82
C GLU A 6 15.31 4.27 -24.84
N LEU A 7 14.31 5.09 -25.20
CA LEU A 7 13.83 6.15 -24.32
C LEU A 7 12.88 5.61 -23.24
N ALA A 8 13.26 5.76 -21.98
CA ALA A 8 12.42 5.48 -20.81
C ALA A 8 12.22 6.75 -20.00
N VAL A 9 11.00 6.95 -19.50
CA VAL A 9 10.61 8.09 -18.68
C VAL A 9 9.88 7.58 -17.45
N SER A 10 10.28 8.08 -16.29
CA SER A 10 9.65 7.72 -15.02
C SER A 10 9.09 8.97 -14.33
N LEU A 11 7.79 8.97 -14.09
CA LEU A 11 6.98 10.08 -13.56
C LEU A 11 6.29 9.72 -12.24
N LEU A 12 6.28 8.45 -11.82
CA LEU A 12 5.73 7.98 -10.54
C LEU A 12 6.76 8.18 -9.43
N GLY A 13 7.08 9.45 -9.14
CA GLY A 13 8.19 9.88 -8.28
C GLY A 13 8.98 11.01 -8.94
N PRO A 14 10.24 11.23 -8.53
CA PRO A 14 11.17 12.14 -9.19
C PRO A 14 11.29 11.83 -10.69
N LEU A 15 11.31 12.87 -11.53
CA LEU A 15 11.39 12.70 -12.98
C LEU A 15 12.75 12.12 -13.35
N GLU A 16 12.74 10.90 -13.85
CA GLU A 16 13.93 10.26 -14.42
C GLU A 16 13.74 10.02 -15.92
N VAL A 17 14.79 10.29 -16.68
CA VAL A 17 14.83 10.01 -18.12
C VAL A 17 16.08 9.23 -18.44
N ARG A 18 15.92 8.17 -19.21
CA ARG A 18 17.02 7.30 -19.62
C ARG A 18 16.94 7.03 -21.10
N ARG A 19 18.10 6.99 -21.75
CA ARG A 19 18.27 6.50 -23.11
C ARG A 19 19.15 5.26 -23.04
N GLY A 20 18.54 4.10 -23.24
CA GLY A 20 19.16 2.80 -22.97
C GLY A 20 19.58 2.72 -21.51
N ARG A 21 20.89 2.62 -21.27
CA ARG A 21 21.45 2.57 -19.91
C ARG A 21 21.81 3.95 -19.34
N THR A 22 21.87 4.97 -20.18
CA THR A 22 22.43 6.28 -19.83
C THR A 22 21.34 7.21 -19.28
N PRO A 23 21.52 7.79 -18.07
CA PRO A 23 20.62 8.81 -17.57
C PRO A 23 20.77 10.10 -18.39
N VAL A 24 19.66 10.77 -18.64
CA VAL A 24 19.61 12.03 -19.39
C VAL A 24 19.24 13.16 -18.45
N GLY A 25 20.16 14.10 -18.25
CA GLY A 25 19.95 15.25 -17.37
C GLY A 25 19.00 16.27 -17.98
N LEU A 26 17.81 16.42 -17.39
CA LEU A 26 16.90 17.53 -17.67
C LEU A 26 16.88 18.46 -16.46
N THR A 27 17.57 19.60 -16.57
CA THR A 27 17.74 20.55 -15.47
C THR A 27 16.71 21.68 -15.46
N ALA A 28 16.03 21.95 -16.58
CA ALA A 28 15.05 23.05 -16.66
C ALA A 28 13.63 22.56 -16.35
N GLY A 29 12.96 23.12 -15.33
CA GLY A 29 11.60 22.75 -14.91
C GLY A 29 10.60 22.71 -16.06
N ARG A 30 10.58 23.74 -16.92
CA ARG A 30 9.70 23.75 -18.11
C ARG A 30 9.99 22.65 -19.14
N LEU A 31 11.24 22.18 -19.27
CA LEU A 31 11.53 21.02 -20.13
C LEU A 31 11.02 19.72 -19.52
N ARG A 32 11.11 19.58 -18.19
CA ARG A 32 10.53 18.47 -17.44
C ARG A 32 9.01 18.42 -17.63
N THR A 33 8.35 19.57 -17.49
CA THR A 33 6.90 19.72 -17.73
C THR A 33 6.50 19.37 -19.16
N LEU A 34 7.23 19.86 -20.16
CA LEU A 34 6.94 19.51 -21.55
C LEU A 34 7.06 17.99 -21.78
N LEU A 35 8.12 17.37 -21.26
CA LEU A 35 8.34 15.94 -21.41
C LEU A 35 7.26 15.14 -20.69
N ALA A 36 6.92 15.50 -19.45
CA ALA A 36 5.85 14.84 -18.69
C ALA A 36 4.52 14.88 -19.45
N ALA A 37 4.13 16.04 -19.97
CA ALA A 37 2.90 16.19 -20.76
C ALA A 37 2.90 15.32 -22.03
N LEU A 38 4.06 15.18 -22.69
CA LEU A 38 4.21 14.33 -23.87
C LEU A 38 4.24 12.84 -23.52
N ALA A 39 4.87 12.46 -22.40
CA ALA A 39 5.02 11.08 -21.95
C ALA A 39 3.69 10.46 -21.49
N LEU A 40 2.80 11.25 -20.90
CA LEU A 40 1.44 10.82 -20.53
C LEU A 40 0.57 10.40 -21.72
N SER A 41 0.98 10.76 -22.94
CA SER A 41 0.33 10.36 -24.19
C SER A 41 1.37 9.86 -25.18
N ALA A 42 2.39 9.13 -24.69
CA ALA A 42 3.44 8.59 -25.55
C ALA A 42 2.85 7.70 -26.66
N GLY A 43 3.30 7.91 -27.90
CA GLY A 43 2.71 7.28 -29.09
C GLY A 43 1.59 8.07 -29.75
N ASP A 44 0.93 8.98 -29.02
CA ASP A 44 -0.17 9.82 -29.50
C ASP A 44 0.26 11.28 -29.74
N THR A 45 -0.54 12.01 -30.52
CA THR A 45 -0.28 13.42 -30.81
C THR A 45 -0.88 14.31 -29.72
N VAL A 46 -0.04 15.09 -29.05
CA VAL A 46 -0.45 16.11 -28.09
C VAL A 46 -0.49 17.48 -28.76
N SER A 47 -1.64 18.15 -28.67
CA SER A 47 -1.84 19.43 -29.33
C SER A 47 -0.98 20.54 -28.73
N VAL A 48 -0.63 21.54 -29.55
CA VAL A 48 0.13 22.72 -29.08
C VAL A 48 -0.60 23.42 -27.93
N LYS A 49 -1.93 23.49 -27.97
CA LYS A 49 -2.75 24.09 -26.92
C LYS A 49 -2.59 23.35 -25.59
N ARG A 50 -2.65 22.02 -25.59
CA ARG A 50 -2.48 21.21 -24.36
C ARG A 50 -1.07 21.32 -23.80
N LEU A 51 -0.04 21.32 -24.67
CA LEU A 51 1.33 21.54 -24.23
C LEU A 51 1.53 22.95 -23.66
N ALA A 52 0.86 23.96 -24.21
CA ALA A 52 0.91 25.31 -23.68
C ALA A 52 0.25 25.42 -22.30
N LEU A 53 -0.93 24.81 -22.12
CA LEU A 53 -1.60 24.74 -20.82
C LEU A 53 -0.73 24.04 -19.77
N ALA A 54 -0.08 22.93 -20.13
CA ALA A 54 0.84 22.25 -19.20
C ALA A 54 2.02 23.15 -18.80
N LEU A 55 2.58 23.92 -19.74
CA LEU A 55 3.78 24.74 -19.53
C LEU A 55 3.53 26.07 -18.81
N TRP A 56 2.37 26.68 -19.00
CA TRP A 56 2.08 28.05 -18.54
C TRP A 56 0.74 28.19 -17.81
N GLY A 57 -0.05 27.13 -17.69
CA GLY A 57 -1.41 27.23 -17.18
C GLY A 57 -2.31 28.02 -18.11
N GLU A 58 -3.29 28.72 -17.55
CA GLU A 58 -4.25 29.54 -18.31
C GLU A 58 -3.61 30.83 -18.87
N ASP A 59 -2.52 31.32 -18.26
CA ASP A 59 -1.82 32.56 -18.62
C ASP A 59 -0.73 32.35 -19.70
N PHE A 60 -1.02 31.58 -20.74
CA PHE A 60 -0.04 31.34 -21.80
C PHE A 60 0.14 32.55 -22.74
N PRO A 61 1.36 32.81 -23.24
CA PRO A 61 1.64 33.97 -24.08
C PRO A 61 0.89 33.91 -25.42
N ALA A 62 0.57 35.08 -25.99
CA ALA A 62 -0.14 35.20 -27.27
C ALA A 62 0.48 34.38 -28.43
N ASN A 63 1.78 34.10 -28.36
CA ASN A 63 2.53 33.25 -29.31
C ASN A 63 2.96 31.90 -28.71
N ALA A 64 2.08 31.22 -27.98
CA ALA A 64 2.35 29.92 -27.34
C ALA A 64 2.99 28.90 -28.29
N ARG A 65 2.58 28.85 -29.57
CA ARG A 65 3.17 27.95 -30.57
C ARG A 65 4.68 28.13 -30.74
N ARG A 66 5.16 29.38 -30.77
CA ARG A 66 6.60 29.69 -30.87
C ARG A 66 7.34 29.27 -29.60
N GLY A 67 6.71 29.49 -28.44
CA GLY A 67 7.22 29.03 -27.15
C GLY A 67 7.40 27.51 -27.12
N VAL A 68 6.32 26.76 -27.41
CA VAL A 68 6.34 25.28 -27.43
C VAL A 68 7.40 24.77 -28.39
N HIS A 69 7.48 25.34 -29.60
CA HIS A 69 8.50 24.96 -30.58
C HIS A 69 9.92 25.14 -30.06
N THR A 70 10.19 26.21 -29.32
CA THR A 70 11.50 26.47 -28.69
C THR A 70 11.85 25.39 -27.67
N TYR A 71 10.90 25.00 -26.81
CA TYR A 71 11.12 23.94 -25.83
C TYR A 71 11.23 22.56 -26.49
N VAL A 72 10.46 22.27 -27.53
CA VAL A 72 10.60 21.03 -28.32
C VAL A 72 11.98 20.95 -28.98
N ALA A 73 12.47 22.05 -29.56
CA ALA A 73 13.81 22.07 -30.15
C ALA A 73 14.90 21.81 -29.09
N ARG A 74 14.76 22.37 -27.89
CA ARG A 74 15.66 22.09 -26.76
C ARG A 74 15.55 20.64 -26.28
N LEU A 75 14.33 20.10 -26.20
CA LEU A 75 14.10 18.71 -25.80
C LEU A 75 14.74 17.74 -26.80
N ARG A 76 14.64 17.99 -28.11
CA ARG A 76 15.33 17.22 -29.15
C ARG A 76 16.85 17.27 -29.06
N ARG A 77 17.44 18.39 -28.62
CA ARG A 77 18.90 18.48 -28.41
C ARG A 77 19.37 17.57 -27.28
N VAL A 78 18.55 17.40 -26.25
CA VAL A 78 18.88 16.60 -25.07
C VAL A 78 18.53 15.14 -25.28
N LEU A 79 17.34 14.85 -25.83
CA LEU A 79 16.82 13.50 -25.98
C LEU A 79 17.16 12.86 -27.32
N GLY A 80 17.67 13.60 -28.30
CA GLY A 80 17.87 13.16 -29.69
C GLY A 80 16.79 13.70 -30.64
N PRO A 81 17.13 13.92 -31.93
CA PRO A 81 16.24 14.58 -32.89
C PRO A 81 14.94 13.82 -33.14
N ASP A 82 14.98 12.48 -33.08
CA ASP A 82 13.85 11.61 -33.38
C ASP A 82 12.93 11.34 -32.17
N ALA A 83 13.36 11.73 -30.96
CA ALA A 83 12.59 11.48 -29.73
C ALA A 83 11.22 12.18 -29.72
N VAL A 84 11.10 13.33 -30.41
CA VAL A 84 9.84 14.06 -30.52
C VAL A 84 9.55 14.33 -31.99
N ARG A 85 8.43 13.84 -32.51
CA ARG A 85 7.99 14.09 -33.89
C ARG A 85 7.05 15.29 -33.96
N THR A 86 7.22 16.11 -34.98
CA THR A 86 6.26 17.17 -35.30
C THR A 86 5.10 16.55 -36.08
N MET A 87 3.89 16.79 -35.62
CA MET A 87 2.65 16.35 -36.26
C MET A 87 1.86 17.59 -36.73
N PRO A 88 0.86 17.46 -37.62
CA PRO A 88 0.10 18.59 -38.14
C PRO A 88 -0.46 19.52 -37.03
N ASP A 89 -1.02 18.94 -35.97
CA ASP A 89 -1.68 19.68 -34.88
C ASP A 89 -0.89 19.74 -33.57
N GLY A 90 0.36 19.27 -33.55
CA GLY A 90 1.11 19.17 -32.31
C GLY A 90 2.40 18.38 -32.37
N TYR A 91 2.70 17.69 -31.27
CA TYR A 91 3.93 16.93 -31.11
C TYR A 91 3.64 15.58 -30.49
N ARG A 92 4.47 14.61 -30.82
CA ARG A 92 4.35 13.23 -30.33
C ARG A 92 5.69 12.77 -29.78
N LEU A 93 5.70 12.21 -28.58
CA LEU A 93 6.87 11.49 -28.06
C LEU A 93 6.98 10.13 -28.75
N ASP A 94 8.14 9.87 -29.33
CA ASP A 94 8.45 8.61 -29.99
C ASP A 94 9.15 7.67 -29.00
N ALA A 95 8.39 7.18 -28.03
CA ALA A 95 8.83 6.24 -27.01
C ALA A 95 7.87 5.04 -26.98
N ASP A 96 8.39 3.88 -26.59
CA ASP A 96 7.58 2.71 -26.27
C ASP A 96 6.72 3.00 -25.01
N PRO A 97 5.38 2.89 -25.07
CA PRO A 97 4.51 3.09 -23.90
C PRO A 97 4.89 2.24 -22.69
N ASP A 98 5.46 1.03 -22.91
CA ASP A 98 5.92 0.17 -21.81
C ASP A 98 7.18 0.67 -21.09
N ARG A 99 7.87 1.66 -21.67
CA ARG A 99 9.02 2.35 -21.08
C ARG A 99 8.64 3.64 -20.35
N ILE A 100 7.35 3.97 -20.34
CA ILE A 100 6.79 5.08 -19.56
C ILE A 100 6.07 4.47 -18.36
N ASP A 101 6.57 4.71 -17.15
CA ASP A 101 6.06 4.05 -15.93
C ASP A 101 4.56 4.29 -15.69
N VAL A 102 4.04 5.49 -15.95
CA VAL A 102 2.60 5.80 -15.83
C VAL A 102 1.75 4.97 -16.78
N LEU A 103 2.18 4.83 -18.05
CA LEU A 103 1.43 4.06 -19.04
C LEU A 103 1.51 2.56 -18.77
N ARG A 104 2.71 2.08 -18.38
CA ARG A 104 2.90 0.70 -17.93
C ARG A 104 2.07 0.39 -16.69
N PHE A 105 2.03 1.30 -15.71
CA PHE A 105 1.20 1.18 -14.51
C PHE A 105 -0.27 1.00 -14.89
N ARG A 106 -0.82 1.89 -15.72
CA ARG A 106 -2.21 1.78 -16.21
C ARG A 106 -2.48 0.47 -16.94
N ARG A 107 -1.55 0.00 -17.77
CA ARG A 107 -1.66 -1.30 -18.46
C ARG A 107 -1.69 -2.45 -17.47
N LEU A 108 -0.78 -2.48 -16.49
CA LEU A 108 -0.70 -3.53 -15.47
C LEU A 108 -1.97 -3.57 -14.61
N LEU A 109 -2.55 -2.43 -14.25
CA LEU A 109 -3.84 -2.39 -13.57
C LEU A 109 -4.97 -2.97 -14.44
N ALA A 110 -4.98 -2.64 -15.74
CA ALA A 110 -5.96 -3.21 -16.66
C ALA A 110 -5.76 -4.72 -16.89
N GLU A 111 -4.52 -5.21 -16.79
CA GLU A 111 -4.19 -6.64 -16.83
C GLU A 111 -4.62 -7.36 -15.56
N ALA A 112 -4.37 -6.77 -14.38
CA ALA A 112 -4.87 -7.27 -13.11
C ALA A 112 -6.39 -7.43 -13.14
N GLY A 113 -7.14 -6.42 -13.62
CA GLY A 113 -8.60 -6.50 -13.75
C GLY A 113 -9.12 -7.53 -14.76
N ARG A 114 -8.26 -8.03 -15.66
CA ARG A 114 -8.58 -9.09 -16.64
C ARG A 114 -7.96 -10.45 -16.27
N ALA A 115 -7.18 -10.51 -15.21
CA ALA A 115 -6.45 -11.71 -14.81
C ALA A 115 -7.42 -12.82 -14.43
N ARG A 116 -7.09 -14.05 -14.84
CA ARG A 116 -7.84 -15.25 -14.45
C ARG A 116 -7.14 -15.92 -13.27
N GLY A 117 -7.53 -15.53 -12.06
CA GLY A 117 -7.05 -16.11 -10.81
C GLY A 117 -6.26 -15.13 -9.94
N ALA A 118 -6.38 -15.32 -8.62
CA ALA A 118 -5.82 -14.43 -7.60
C ALA A 118 -4.30 -14.24 -7.72
N ALA A 119 -3.55 -15.31 -8.03
CA ALA A 119 -2.10 -15.23 -8.17
C ALA A 119 -1.64 -14.34 -9.34
N ALA A 120 -2.29 -14.45 -10.50
CA ALA A 120 -1.96 -13.63 -11.66
C ALA A 120 -2.37 -12.16 -11.46
N GLU A 121 -3.54 -11.93 -10.84
CA GLU A 121 -3.99 -10.60 -10.45
C GLU A 121 -3.01 -9.94 -9.48
N ARG A 122 -2.62 -10.65 -8.42
CA ARG A 122 -1.66 -10.18 -7.43
C ARG A 122 -0.31 -9.83 -8.06
N ALA A 123 0.22 -10.70 -8.92
CA ALA A 123 1.52 -10.46 -9.57
C ALA A 123 1.50 -9.18 -10.42
N ALA A 124 0.42 -8.94 -11.19
CA ALA A 124 0.27 -7.72 -11.97
C ALA A 124 0.15 -6.47 -11.09
N LEU A 125 -0.58 -6.54 -9.97
CA LEU A 125 -0.68 -5.45 -9.00
C LEU A 125 0.66 -5.17 -8.32
N GLU A 126 1.39 -6.20 -7.93
CA GLU A 126 2.71 -6.08 -7.31
C GLU A 126 3.71 -5.41 -8.26
N GLU A 127 3.73 -5.83 -9.53
CA GLU A 127 4.55 -5.19 -10.56
C GLU A 127 4.15 -3.72 -10.79
N ALA A 128 2.84 -3.42 -10.79
CA ALA A 128 2.34 -2.07 -10.97
C ALA A 128 2.78 -1.15 -9.80
N LEU A 129 2.61 -1.62 -8.57
CA LEU A 129 2.96 -0.87 -7.36
C LEU A 129 4.47 -0.65 -7.25
N ALA A 130 5.30 -1.60 -7.70
CA ALA A 130 6.75 -1.46 -7.70
C ALA A 130 7.29 -0.35 -8.64
N LEU A 131 6.46 0.18 -9.55
CA LEU A 131 6.83 1.34 -10.38
C LEU A 131 6.83 2.65 -9.61
N TRP A 132 6.14 2.71 -8.46
CA TRP A 132 6.03 3.91 -7.64
C TRP A 132 7.29 4.10 -6.80
N ARG A 133 7.95 5.24 -6.97
CA ARG A 133 9.16 5.66 -6.24
C ARG A 133 8.89 6.81 -5.28
N GLY A 134 7.73 7.47 -5.40
CA GLY A 134 7.35 8.63 -4.61
C GLY A 134 6.07 9.27 -5.15
N PRO A 135 5.73 10.49 -4.68
CA PRO A 135 4.63 11.29 -5.24
C PRO A 135 4.76 11.47 -6.76
N PRO A 136 3.68 11.32 -7.53
CA PRO A 136 3.74 11.48 -8.97
C PRO A 136 4.10 12.93 -9.32
N PHE A 137 4.96 13.10 -10.32
CA PHE A 137 5.41 14.40 -10.84
C PHE A 137 6.14 15.28 -9.81
N GLU A 138 6.80 14.70 -8.81
CA GLU A 138 7.49 15.43 -7.72
C GLU A 138 8.41 16.58 -8.19
N ASP A 139 9.04 16.39 -9.36
CA ASP A 139 10.02 17.29 -9.97
C ASP A 139 9.49 18.14 -11.13
N VAL A 140 8.16 18.20 -11.30
CA VAL A 140 7.50 18.84 -12.45
C VAL A 140 6.70 20.05 -12.00
N ASP A 141 7.17 21.23 -12.41
CA ASP A 141 6.49 22.49 -12.15
C ASP A 141 5.30 22.67 -13.12
N SER A 142 4.14 22.08 -12.79
CA SER A 142 2.91 22.23 -13.57
C SER A 142 1.65 21.98 -12.74
N ASP A 143 0.99 23.07 -12.34
CA ASP A 143 -0.28 22.99 -11.61
C ASP A 143 -1.36 22.25 -12.39
N TRP A 144 -1.39 22.42 -13.71
CA TRP A 144 -2.36 21.74 -14.57
C TRP A 144 -2.16 20.22 -14.59
N LEU A 145 -0.92 19.74 -14.71
CA LEU A 145 -0.63 18.30 -14.68
C LEU A 145 -0.90 17.71 -13.29
N CYS A 146 -0.49 18.42 -12.24
CA CYS A 146 -0.71 17.99 -10.87
C CYS A 146 -2.20 17.90 -10.53
N ALA A 147 -3.01 18.88 -10.92
CA ALA A 147 -4.44 18.89 -10.66
C ALA A 147 -5.21 17.84 -11.48
N SER A 148 -4.83 17.64 -12.75
CA SER A 148 -5.57 16.74 -13.66
C SER A 148 -5.19 15.27 -13.55
N GLU A 149 -3.93 14.95 -13.26
CA GLU A 149 -3.43 13.56 -13.35
C GLU A 149 -3.00 12.99 -12.00
N SER A 150 -2.39 13.78 -11.10
CA SER A 150 -1.86 13.25 -9.83
C SER A 150 -2.94 12.61 -8.96
N ALA A 151 -4.10 13.25 -8.84
CA ALA A 151 -5.20 12.73 -8.04
C ALA A 151 -5.71 11.38 -8.58
N CYS A 152 -5.90 11.28 -9.90
CA CYS A 152 -6.36 10.03 -10.53
C CYS A 152 -5.32 8.90 -10.39
N LEU A 153 -4.03 9.22 -10.51
CA LEU A 153 -2.96 8.25 -10.32
C LEU A 153 -2.88 7.77 -8.87
N LEU A 154 -2.98 8.69 -7.91
CA LEU A 154 -2.98 8.36 -6.49
C LEU A 154 -4.18 7.49 -6.11
N GLU A 155 -5.37 7.82 -6.59
CA GLU A 155 -6.57 7.00 -6.38
C GLU A 155 -6.42 5.59 -6.95
N SER A 156 -5.84 5.48 -8.16
CA SER A 156 -5.55 4.19 -8.79
C SER A 156 -4.50 3.38 -8.00
N TYR A 157 -3.48 4.04 -7.45
CA TYR A 157 -2.47 3.43 -6.58
C TYR A 157 -3.08 2.90 -5.29
N LEU A 158 -3.85 3.72 -4.59
CA LEU A 158 -4.49 3.31 -3.33
C LEU A 158 -5.47 2.16 -3.56
N GLY A 159 -6.26 2.20 -4.65
CA GLY A 159 -7.13 1.09 -5.04
C GLY A 159 -6.36 -0.19 -5.36
N ALA A 160 -5.19 -0.09 -5.99
CA ALA A 160 -4.33 -1.24 -6.27
C ALA A 160 -3.73 -1.84 -4.99
N VAL A 161 -3.30 -1.02 -4.03
CA VAL A 161 -2.83 -1.48 -2.71
C VAL A 161 -3.95 -2.18 -1.95
N GLU A 162 -5.14 -1.58 -1.94
CA GLU A 162 -6.34 -2.16 -1.30
C GLU A 162 -6.66 -3.54 -1.89
N ARG A 163 -6.66 -3.65 -3.23
CA ARG A 163 -6.95 -4.91 -3.91
C ARG A 163 -5.88 -5.97 -3.66
N ARG A 164 -4.59 -5.61 -3.73
CA ARG A 164 -3.49 -6.54 -3.41
C ARG A 164 -3.61 -7.04 -1.97
N THR A 165 -3.92 -6.13 -1.05
CA THR A 165 -4.14 -6.46 0.37
C THR A 165 -5.31 -7.43 0.54
N ASP A 166 -6.42 -7.26 -0.18
CA ASP A 166 -7.55 -8.20 -0.12
C ASP A 166 -7.13 -9.61 -0.57
N LEU A 167 -6.32 -9.70 -1.61
CA LEU A 167 -5.77 -10.98 -2.09
C LEU A 167 -4.80 -11.59 -1.06
N ASP A 168 -3.92 -10.80 -0.47
CA ASP A 168 -3.00 -11.25 0.58
C ASP A 168 -3.74 -11.76 1.82
N LEU A 169 -4.78 -11.04 2.24
CA LEU A 169 -5.64 -11.45 3.34
C LEU A 169 -6.40 -12.74 3.00
N ALA A 170 -6.91 -12.89 1.78
CA ALA A 170 -7.60 -14.11 1.36
C ALA A 170 -6.67 -15.35 1.35
N GLU A 171 -5.39 -15.16 1.03
CA GLU A 171 -4.40 -16.24 0.93
C GLU A 171 -3.66 -16.53 2.26
N GLY A 172 -4.05 -15.89 3.37
CA GLY A 172 -3.45 -16.14 4.68
C GLY A 172 -2.22 -15.28 5.01
N ARG A 173 -1.79 -14.39 4.10
CA ARG A 173 -0.63 -13.50 4.28
C ARG A 173 -1.00 -12.24 5.07
N HIS A 174 -1.43 -12.44 6.31
CA HIS A 174 -2.00 -11.35 7.12
C HIS A 174 -0.97 -10.33 7.62
N GLY A 175 0.28 -10.75 7.82
CA GLY A 175 1.32 -9.89 8.40
C GLY A 175 2.00 -8.97 7.38
N GLU A 176 2.10 -9.39 6.13
CA GLU A 176 2.81 -8.67 5.07
C GLU A 176 2.29 -7.23 4.84
N PRO A 177 0.97 -6.98 4.73
CA PRO A 177 0.49 -5.63 4.42
C PRO A 177 0.50 -4.68 5.62
N VAL A 178 0.72 -5.15 6.86
CA VAL A 178 0.51 -4.35 8.08
C VAL A 178 1.36 -3.07 8.09
N ALA A 179 2.66 -3.18 7.81
CA ALA A 179 3.56 -2.03 7.87
C ALA A 179 3.20 -0.95 6.84
N GLU A 180 2.93 -1.37 5.60
CA GLU A 180 2.53 -0.47 4.52
C GLU A 180 1.16 0.17 4.78
N LEU A 181 0.20 -0.59 5.30
CA LEU A 181 -1.11 -0.04 5.68
C LEU A 181 -0.99 0.99 6.81
N MET A 182 -0.11 0.78 7.80
CA MET A 182 0.14 1.76 8.86
C MET A 182 0.70 3.08 8.30
N GLU A 183 1.61 3.01 7.34
CA GLU A 183 2.15 4.19 6.66
C GLU A 183 1.07 4.91 5.82
N LEU A 184 0.28 4.16 5.05
CA LEU A 184 -0.75 4.73 4.18
C LEU A 184 -1.93 5.32 4.97
N THR A 185 -2.34 4.69 6.07
CA THR A 185 -3.37 5.23 6.97
C THR A 185 -2.92 6.50 7.68
N ALA A 186 -1.63 6.64 7.96
CA ALA A 186 -1.08 7.90 8.48
C ALA A 186 -1.08 9.02 7.42
N ARG A 187 -0.82 8.69 6.14
CA ARG A 187 -0.81 9.66 5.03
C ARG A 187 -2.21 10.00 4.50
N HIS A 188 -3.14 9.05 4.55
CA HIS A 188 -4.50 9.17 4.03
C HIS A 188 -5.52 8.82 5.12
N PRO A 189 -5.57 9.60 6.22
CA PRO A 189 -6.34 9.22 7.40
C PRO A 189 -7.85 9.20 7.15
N LEU A 190 -8.35 9.94 6.16
CA LEU A 190 -9.78 9.97 5.78
C LEU A 190 -10.22 8.78 4.92
N ARG A 191 -9.31 7.92 4.46
CA ARG A 191 -9.65 6.75 3.63
C ARG A 191 -9.92 5.53 4.50
N GLU A 192 -11.15 5.44 5.00
CA GLU A 192 -11.63 4.39 5.91
C GLU A 192 -11.38 2.96 5.41
N SER A 193 -11.39 2.75 4.10
CA SER A 193 -11.11 1.45 3.46
C SER A 193 -9.72 0.90 3.74
N LEU A 194 -8.70 1.75 3.91
CA LEU A 194 -7.35 1.34 4.31
C LEU A 194 -7.32 0.91 5.78
N TRP A 195 -8.02 1.66 6.64
CA TRP A 195 -8.15 1.33 8.06
C TRP A 195 -8.83 0.00 8.27
N GLY A 196 -9.92 -0.28 7.56
CA GLY A 196 -10.62 -1.57 7.66
C GLY A 196 -9.69 -2.75 7.36
N ARG A 197 -8.87 -2.63 6.32
CA ARG A 197 -7.87 -3.66 5.97
C ARG A 197 -6.78 -3.80 7.02
N LEU A 198 -6.29 -2.70 7.59
CA LEU A 198 -5.31 -2.71 8.68
C LEU A 198 -5.86 -3.44 9.92
N LEU A 199 -7.10 -3.13 10.29
CA LEU A 199 -7.78 -3.74 11.43
C LEU A 199 -7.99 -5.25 11.22
N VAL A 200 -8.40 -5.68 10.03
CA VAL A 200 -8.51 -7.10 9.68
C VAL A 200 -7.14 -7.78 9.73
N ALA A 201 -6.11 -7.17 9.13
CA ALA A 201 -4.76 -7.72 9.10
C ALA A 201 -4.19 -7.92 10.52
N LEU A 202 -4.28 -6.90 11.38
CA LEU A 202 -3.86 -6.97 12.78
C LEU A 202 -4.66 -8.00 13.57
N GLY A 203 -5.99 -8.02 13.41
CA GLY A 203 -6.85 -9.01 14.07
C GLY A 203 -6.49 -10.45 13.71
N ARG A 204 -6.25 -10.72 12.42
CA ARG A 204 -5.85 -12.06 11.94
C ARG A 204 -4.41 -12.44 12.33
N CYS A 205 -3.55 -11.47 12.62
CA CYS A 205 -2.23 -11.71 13.22
C CYS A 205 -2.27 -11.95 14.75
N GLY A 206 -3.46 -11.99 15.37
CA GLY A 206 -3.58 -12.09 16.83
C GLY A 206 -3.25 -10.80 17.58
N ARG A 207 -3.08 -9.68 16.87
CA ARG A 207 -2.73 -8.35 17.41
C ARG A 207 -3.99 -7.51 17.67
N GLN A 208 -5.01 -8.13 18.28
CA GLN A 208 -6.33 -7.52 18.47
C GLN A 208 -6.28 -6.21 19.27
N ALA A 209 -5.50 -6.16 20.36
CA ALA A 209 -5.37 -4.95 21.16
C ALA A 209 -4.83 -3.76 20.35
N GLU A 210 -3.91 -4.02 19.41
CA GLU A 210 -3.40 -2.99 18.51
C GLU A 210 -4.46 -2.57 17.49
N ALA A 211 -5.22 -3.52 16.93
CA ALA A 211 -6.35 -3.20 16.05
C ALA A 211 -7.36 -2.26 16.75
N LEU A 212 -7.78 -2.58 17.97
CA LEU A 212 -8.71 -1.73 18.74
C LEU A 212 -8.12 -0.33 18.98
N ALA A 213 -6.83 -0.23 19.30
CA ALA A 213 -6.15 1.05 19.47
C ALA A 213 -6.11 1.89 18.18
N HIS A 214 -5.90 1.24 17.02
CA HIS A 214 -5.93 1.92 15.72
C HIS A 214 -7.34 2.41 15.35
N TYR A 215 -8.39 1.64 15.67
CA TYR A 215 -9.78 2.07 15.46
C TYR A 215 -10.11 3.32 16.28
N GLU A 216 -9.76 3.34 17.57
CA GLU A 216 -10.00 4.50 18.44
C GLU A 216 -9.22 5.74 17.98
N ARG A 217 -8.02 5.55 17.42
CA ARG A 217 -7.25 6.64 16.81
C ARG A 217 -7.97 7.22 15.59
N LEU A 218 -8.46 6.38 14.68
CA LEU A 218 -9.23 6.82 13.53
C LEU A 218 -10.50 7.56 13.96
N ARG A 219 -11.27 6.96 14.87
CA ARG A 219 -12.53 7.54 15.37
C ARG A 219 -12.31 8.94 15.91
N ARG A 220 -11.29 9.12 16.77
CA ARG A 220 -10.94 10.43 17.31
C ARG A 220 -10.65 11.43 16.19
N HIS A 221 -9.85 11.02 15.21
CA HIS A 221 -9.51 11.89 14.09
C HIS A 221 -10.73 12.30 13.25
N LEU A 222 -11.64 11.37 12.94
CA LEU A 222 -12.87 11.69 12.20
C LEU A 222 -13.80 12.63 12.97
N VAL A 223 -13.95 12.41 14.28
CA VAL A 223 -14.77 13.27 15.14
C VAL A 223 -14.16 14.66 15.25
N GLU A 224 -12.84 14.78 15.42
CA GLU A 224 -12.14 16.06 15.55
C GLU A 224 -12.11 16.85 14.24
N GLU A 225 -11.82 16.21 13.10
CA GLU A 225 -11.66 16.91 11.81
C GLU A 225 -12.97 17.09 11.05
N LEU A 226 -13.89 16.12 11.11
CA LEU A 226 -15.11 16.10 10.30
C LEU A 226 -16.39 16.17 11.14
N GLY A 227 -16.31 15.98 12.46
CA GLY A 227 -17.50 15.91 13.32
C GLY A 227 -18.34 14.65 13.06
N THR A 228 -17.77 13.63 12.41
CA THR A 228 -18.47 12.40 12.02
C THR A 228 -17.93 11.18 12.76
N GLU A 229 -18.78 10.16 12.90
CA GLU A 229 -18.38 8.85 13.40
C GLU A 229 -17.91 7.95 12.24
N PRO A 230 -17.09 6.90 12.51
CA PRO A 230 -16.68 5.91 11.51
C PRO A 230 -17.88 5.25 10.82
N SER A 231 -17.64 4.81 9.59
CA SER A 231 -18.62 4.12 8.76
C SER A 231 -19.25 2.92 9.47
N ALA A 232 -20.45 2.52 9.05
CA ALA A 232 -21.13 1.35 9.59
C ALA A 232 -20.26 0.08 9.44
N GLU A 233 -19.55 -0.04 8.32
CA GLU A 233 -18.66 -1.16 8.03
C GLU A 233 -17.51 -1.25 9.05
N LEU A 234 -16.87 -0.12 9.38
CA LEU A 234 -15.81 -0.11 10.39
C LEU A 234 -16.32 -0.34 11.80
N ARG A 235 -17.51 0.18 12.15
CA ARG A 235 -18.16 -0.11 13.43
C ARG A 235 -18.46 -1.60 13.58
N HIS A 236 -19.02 -2.23 12.56
CA HIS A 236 -19.25 -3.68 12.57
C HIS A 236 -17.96 -4.50 12.67
N LEU A 237 -16.88 -4.04 12.01
CA LEU A 237 -15.57 -4.67 12.13
C LEU A 237 -15.02 -4.55 13.56
N TYR A 238 -15.16 -3.38 14.18
CA TYR A 238 -14.74 -3.15 15.56
C TYR A 238 -15.51 -4.05 16.54
N ASP A 239 -16.83 -4.16 16.41
CA ASP A 239 -17.65 -5.07 17.22
C ASP A 239 -17.22 -6.53 17.03
N SER A 240 -16.96 -6.93 15.78
CA SER A 240 -16.46 -8.28 15.46
C SER A 240 -15.10 -8.56 16.10
N LEU A 241 -14.23 -7.55 16.16
CA LEU A 241 -12.94 -7.64 16.84
C LEU A 241 -13.12 -7.75 18.36
N LEU A 242 -14.07 -7.04 18.98
CA LEU A 242 -14.32 -7.10 20.43
C LEU A 242 -14.80 -8.49 20.89
N HIS A 243 -15.60 -9.17 20.07
CA HIS A 243 -16.28 -10.42 20.47
C HIS A 243 -15.50 -11.71 20.16
N LEU A 244 -14.20 -11.62 19.81
CA LEU A 244 -13.23 -12.73 19.79
C LEU A 244 -13.75 -14.03 19.14
N GLY A 245 -13.90 -14.03 17.80
CA GLY A 245 -13.99 -15.29 17.04
C GLY A 245 -14.58 -15.21 15.64
N THR A 246 -15.31 -14.13 15.29
CA THR A 246 -16.10 -14.10 14.04
C THR A 246 -15.60 -13.02 13.08
N LEU A 247 -14.31 -13.01 12.78
CA LEU A 247 -13.84 -12.26 11.60
C LEU A 247 -14.31 -13.01 10.34
N PRO A 248 -14.81 -12.31 9.29
CA PRO A 248 -15.16 -12.95 8.03
C PRO A 248 -13.97 -13.77 7.51
N GLY A 249 -14.17 -15.06 7.24
CA GLY A 249 -13.11 -15.98 6.76
C GLY A 249 -12.20 -16.57 7.85
N HIS A 250 -12.44 -16.31 9.14
CA HIS A 250 -11.74 -17.03 10.22
C HIS A 250 -12.34 -18.43 10.39
N GLN A 251 -11.71 -19.44 9.77
CA GLN A 251 -11.84 -20.81 10.26
C GLN A 251 -10.91 -20.95 11.47
N ALA A 252 -11.47 -20.89 12.68
CA ALA A 252 -10.73 -21.31 13.86
C ALA A 252 -10.20 -22.74 13.61
N PRO A 253 -8.92 -23.06 13.90
CA PRO A 253 -8.47 -24.44 13.83
C PRO A 253 -9.40 -25.26 14.73
N ALA A 254 -10.02 -26.30 14.15
CA ALA A 254 -10.93 -27.17 14.86
C ALA A 254 -10.17 -27.80 16.03
N VAL A 255 -10.31 -27.23 17.22
CA VAL A 255 -9.79 -27.84 18.44
C VAL A 255 -10.51 -29.18 18.56
N PRO A 256 -9.82 -30.33 18.51
CA PRO A 256 -10.46 -31.63 18.61
C PRO A 256 -11.27 -31.66 19.90
N GLU A 257 -12.52 -32.11 19.82
CA GLU A 257 -13.49 -32.12 20.93
C GLU A 257 -12.94 -32.82 22.20
N ARG A 258 -11.93 -33.66 22.04
CA ARG A 258 -11.19 -34.34 23.12
C ARG A 258 -10.35 -33.42 24.01
N ALA A 259 -9.94 -32.24 23.54
CA ALA A 259 -9.19 -31.27 24.35
C ALA A 259 -10.08 -30.41 25.28
N ARG A 260 -11.41 -30.45 25.10
CA ARG A 260 -12.37 -29.73 25.96
C ARG A 260 -12.58 -30.37 27.32
N ARG A 261 -12.15 -31.63 27.51
CA ARG A 261 -12.29 -32.36 28.77
C ARG A 261 -10.94 -32.55 29.44
N ARG A 262 -10.51 -31.51 30.18
CA ARG A 262 -9.70 -31.56 31.41
C ARG A 262 -8.91 -30.26 31.56
N VAL A 263 -9.62 -29.17 31.84
CA VAL A 263 -9.03 -28.07 32.60
C VAL A 263 -9.58 -28.22 34.02
N ALA A 264 -8.78 -28.83 34.90
CA ALA A 264 -9.04 -28.74 36.33
C ALA A 264 -8.48 -27.38 36.78
N VAL A 265 -9.37 -26.42 36.98
CA VAL A 265 -9.01 -25.13 37.57
C VAL A 265 -8.74 -25.37 39.06
N PHE A 266 -7.47 -25.31 39.47
CA PHE A 266 -7.11 -25.29 40.89
C PHE A 266 -7.12 -23.84 41.36
N ALA A 267 -8.08 -23.49 42.22
CA ALA A 267 -8.03 -22.28 43.02
C ALA A 267 -7.41 -22.62 44.38
N GLY A 268 -6.18 -22.15 44.63
CA GLY A 268 -5.48 -22.42 45.89
C GLY A 268 -4.22 -21.58 46.03
N HIS A 269 -4.06 -20.99 47.21
CA HIS A 269 -3.00 -20.04 47.58
C HIS A 269 -1.59 -20.60 47.35
N VAL A 270 -0.69 -19.70 46.93
CA VAL A 270 0.74 -19.98 46.73
C VAL A 270 1.37 -20.42 48.05
N VAL A 271 1.62 -21.73 48.19
CA VAL A 271 2.58 -22.27 49.15
C VAL A 271 3.58 -23.12 48.39
N ASP A 272 4.75 -22.53 48.18
CA ASP A 272 6.06 -23.19 48.12
C ASP A 272 6.14 -24.53 47.35
N LEU A 273 6.22 -24.45 46.01
CA LEU A 273 6.47 -25.60 45.12
C LEU A 273 7.87 -26.23 45.29
N ALA A 274 8.68 -25.80 46.25
CA ALA A 274 9.95 -26.44 46.59
C ALA A 274 9.83 -27.51 47.70
N ARG A 275 8.66 -27.73 48.32
CA ARG A 275 8.51 -28.71 49.43
C ARG A 275 7.40 -29.75 49.32
N ALA A 276 6.66 -29.86 48.22
CA ALA A 276 5.72 -30.96 48.02
C ALA A 276 6.37 -32.15 47.29
N GLY A 277 7.18 -32.92 48.01
CA GLY A 277 7.59 -34.28 47.63
C GLY A 277 6.40 -35.25 47.70
N GLY A 278 5.42 -35.07 46.81
CA GLY A 278 4.13 -35.77 46.88
C GLY A 278 3.43 -35.91 45.54
N LEU A 279 4.14 -36.34 44.50
CA LEU A 279 3.55 -36.94 43.30
C LEU A 279 4.30 -38.24 42.97
N ALA A 280 4.37 -39.14 43.94
CA ALA A 280 4.63 -40.54 43.68
C ALA A 280 3.26 -41.23 43.57
N GLY A 281 2.81 -41.51 42.34
CA GLY A 281 1.59 -42.30 42.13
C GLY A 281 0.64 -41.83 41.02
N ALA A 282 1.05 -40.94 40.12
CA ALA A 282 0.36 -40.78 38.84
C ALA A 282 1.34 -41.15 37.73
N ASP A 283 0.99 -42.16 36.96
CA ASP A 283 1.74 -42.61 35.79
C ASP A 283 1.67 -41.51 34.72
N VAL A 284 2.68 -40.64 34.69
CA VAL A 284 2.79 -39.50 33.77
C VAL A 284 3.58 -39.94 32.54
N GLY A 285 2.88 -40.54 31.59
CA GLY A 285 3.40 -40.90 30.27
C GLY A 285 3.32 -39.79 29.21
N GLU A 286 2.72 -38.63 29.50
CA GLU A 286 2.49 -37.59 28.48
C GLU A 286 2.80 -36.17 28.95
N ARG A 287 3.24 -35.35 27.98
CA ARG A 287 3.69 -33.96 28.15
C ARG A 287 2.55 -33.10 28.72
N PHE A 288 2.72 -32.60 29.94
CA PHE A 288 1.78 -31.64 30.53
C PHE A 288 2.21 -30.21 30.20
N ALA A 289 1.29 -29.41 29.65
CA ALA A 289 1.36 -27.96 29.65
C ALA A 289 0.51 -27.46 30.82
N GLY A 290 1.15 -26.88 31.83
CA GLY A 290 0.47 -26.25 32.95
C GLY A 290 0.35 -24.74 32.73
N VAL A 291 -0.84 -24.19 32.88
CA VAL A 291 -1.06 -22.73 32.96
C VAL A 291 -1.28 -22.40 34.44
N CYS A 292 -0.37 -21.62 35.02
CA CYS A 292 -0.54 -21.10 36.37
C CYS A 292 -0.96 -19.63 36.26
N VAL A 293 -2.19 -19.32 36.65
CA VAL A 293 -2.65 -17.94 36.82
C VAL A 293 -2.38 -17.56 38.26
N VAL A 294 -1.45 -16.64 38.48
CA VAL A 294 -1.18 -16.10 39.83
C VAL A 294 -2.14 -14.94 40.06
N PRO A 295 -3.07 -15.02 41.04
CA PRO A 295 -3.84 -13.86 41.43
C PRO A 295 -2.96 -12.91 42.25
N ASP A 296 -3.03 -11.64 41.89
CA ASP A 296 -2.20 -10.54 42.36
C ASP A 296 -2.42 -10.22 43.85
N ALA A 297 -1.35 -9.88 44.54
CA ALA A 297 -1.40 -9.32 45.89
C ALA A 297 -0.61 -8.01 45.91
N ALA A 298 -1.38 -6.91 45.89
CA ALA A 298 -1.01 -5.52 46.17
C ALA A 298 -0.24 -4.72 45.10
N GLU A 299 -0.87 -3.61 44.70
CA GLU A 299 -0.34 -2.39 44.07
C GLU A 299 0.30 -2.52 42.66
N GLY A 300 -0.57 -2.49 41.64
CA GLY A 300 -0.31 -1.69 40.44
C GLY A 300 0.43 -2.34 39.26
N LYS A 301 0.38 -3.67 39.06
CA LYS A 301 0.89 -4.31 37.83
C LYS A 301 -0.11 -5.32 37.24
N ARG A 302 -0.17 -5.41 35.91
CA ARG A 302 -1.09 -6.32 35.17
C ARG A 302 -0.73 -7.79 35.44
N PRO A 303 -1.71 -8.71 35.53
CA PRO A 303 -1.43 -10.14 35.61
C PRO A 303 -0.68 -10.59 34.35
N PHE A 304 0.40 -11.34 34.55
CA PHE A 304 1.18 -11.91 33.45
C PHE A 304 0.95 -13.43 33.39
N LEU A 305 0.68 -13.90 32.18
CA LEU A 305 0.56 -15.31 31.86
C LEU A 305 1.96 -15.89 31.71
N ALA A 306 2.39 -16.77 32.62
CA ALA A 306 3.62 -17.52 32.46
C ALA A 306 3.28 -18.94 31.99
N VAL A 307 3.70 -19.29 30.77
CA VAL A 307 3.62 -20.65 30.23
C VAL A 307 4.99 -21.30 30.41
N PHE A 308 5.06 -22.35 31.24
CA PHE A 308 6.30 -23.10 31.43
C PHE A 308 6.26 -24.40 30.62
N TRP A 309 7.35 -24.67 29.91
CA TRP A 309 7.63 -25.95 29.28
C TRP A 309 8.78 -26.62 30.03
N LYS A 310 8.54 -27.79 30.62
CA LYS A 310 9.62 -28.62 31.18
C LYS A 310 9.94 -29.74 30.20
N HIS A 311 10.98 -29.54 29.39
CA HIS A 311 11.63 -30.64 28.69
C HIS A 311 12.56 -31.37 29.67
N ARG A 312 12.50 -32.71 29.70
CA ARG A 312 13.56 -33.52 30.30
C ARG A 312 14.29 -34.24 29.16
N GLN A 313 15.52 -33.76 28.94
CA GLN A 313 16.57 -34.17 27.98
C GLN A 313 16.13 -34.44 26.55
#